data_AF-A0A1Q8IP35-F1
#
_entry.id   AF-A0A1Q8IP35-F1
#
_cell.length_a   1.000
_cell.length_b   1.000
_cell.length_c   1.000
_cell.angle_alpha   90.00
_cell.angle_beta   90.00
_cell.angle_gamma   90.00
#
_symmetry.space_group_name_H-M   'P 1'
#
loop_
_entity.id
_entity.type
_entity.pdbx_description
1 polymer ?
#
loop_
_entity_poly.entity_id
_entity_poly.type
_entity_poly.pdbx_seq_one_letter_code
_entity_poly.pdbx_strand_id
1 'polypeptide(L)' 'MEQEPSVEEQIRTRAYYLWQQADEPKGTPEQYWQRARSEIEKEAPPVESGPVSGDTMK' A
#
# COMPACT_ATOMS: atom_id res chain seq x y z
N MET A 1 22.10 -2.85 -1.90
CA MET A 1 20.76 -3.40 -2.21
C MET A 1 19.79 -2.34 -1.77
N GLU A 2 19.26 -1.59 -2.72
CA GLU A 2 18.17 -0.65 -2.47
C GLU A 2 16.96 -1.54 -2.22
N GLN A 3 16.63 -1.75 -0.94
CA GLN A 3 15.42 -2.46 -0.58
C GLN A 3 14.27 -1.53 -0.98
N GLU A 4 13.60 -1.84 -2.09
CA GLU A 4 12.36 -1.15 -2.42
C GLU A 4 11.38 -1.42 -1.26
N PRO A 5 10.78 -0.36 -0.67
CA PRO A 5 9.87 -0.55 0.45
C PRO A 5 8.72 -1.44 0.02
N SER A 6 8.41 -2.44 0.84
CA SER A 6 7.31 -3.37 0.56
C SER A 6 6.02 -2.60 0.30
N VAL A 7 5.09 -3.13 -0.50
CA VAL A 7 3.79 -2.49 -0.77
C VAL A 7 3.11 -2.05 0.54
N GLU A 8 3.15 -2.88 1.58
CA GLU A 8 2.63 -2.54 2.91
C GLU A 8 3.33 -1.36 3.60
N GLU A 9 4.65 -1.24 3.44
CA GLU A 9 5.42 -0.11 3.99
C GLU A 9 5.10 1.19 3.26
N GLN A 10 4.90 1.12 1.95
CA GLN A 10 4.41 2.25 1.15
C GLN A 10 3.02 2.67 1.62
N ILE A 11 2.11 1.70 1.83
CA ILE A 11 0.74 1.94 2.32
C ILE A 11 0.77 2.60 3.69
N ARG A 12 1.58 2.08 4.61
CA ARG A 12 1.72 2.65 5.95
C ARG A 12 2.19 4.10 5.91
N THR A 13 3.21 4.36 5.11
CA THR A 13 3.81 5.69 4.97
C THR A 13 2.78 6.67 4.40
N ARG A 14 2.11 6.29 3.30
CA ARG A 14 1.10 7.11 2.64
C ARG A 14 -0.12 7.34 3.54
N ALA A 15 -0.61 6.31 4.23
CA ALA A 15 -1.73 6.42 5.16
C ALA A 15 -1.41 7.37 6.32
N TYR A 16 -0.19 7.32 6.85
CA TYR A 16 0.28 8.23 7.89
C TYR A 16 0.29 9.68 7.41
N TYR A 17 0.81 9.95 6.21
CA TYR A 17 0.79 11.30 5.63
C TYR A 17 -0.62 11.81 5.37
N LEU A 18 -1.51 10.96 4.83
CA LEU A 18 -2.91 11.31 4.60
C LEU A 18 -3.62 11.66 5.92
N TRP A 19 -3.38 10.88 6.98
CA TRP A 19 -3.95 11.16 8.30
C TRP A 19 -3.37 12.43 8.95
N GLN A 20 -2.07 12.65 8.82
CA GLN A 20 -1.39 13.88 9.27
C GLN A 20 -1.99 15.13 8.62
N GLN A 21 -2.18 15.08 7.28
CA GLN A 21 -2.67 16.21 6.48
C GLN A 21 -4.20 16.42 6.55
N ALA A 22 -4.96 15.44 7.04
CA ALA A 22 -6.41 15.59 7.12
C ALA A 22 -6.84 16.67 8.13
N ASP A 23 -7.69 17.60 7.70
CA ASP A 23 -8.33 18.59 8.59
C ASP A 23 -9.36 17.93 9.54
N GLU A 24 -9.67 18.60 10.65
CA GLU A 24 -10.59 18.06 11.65
C GLU A 24 -12.07 18.15 11.25
N PRO A 25 -12.89 17.13 11.59
CA PRO A 25 -12.53 15.93 12.35
C PRO A 25 -11.79 14.90 11.50
N LYS A 26 -10.63 14.44 12.00
CA LYS A 26 -9.84 13.40 11.33
C LYS A 26 -10.66 12.10 11.30
N GLY A 27 -10.83 11.53 10.10
CA GLY A 27 -11.40 10.18 9.92
C GLY A 27 -10.62 9.07 10.63
N THR A 28 -11.08 7.83 10.52
CA THR A 28 -10.41 6.69 11.15
C THR A 28 -9.12 6.32 10.43
N PRO A 29 -8.09 5.80 11.13
CA PRO A 29 -6.84 5.35 10.51
C PRO A 29 -7.05 4.29 9.41
N GLU A 30 -8.06 3.41 9.58
CA GLU A 30 -8.46 2.42 8.58
C GLU A 30 -8.88 3.06 7.24
N GLN A 31 -9.59 4.19 7.26
CA GLN A 31 -9.99 4.89 6.03
C GLN A 31 -8.78 5.39 5.24
N TYR A 32 -7.78 5.94 5.94
CA TYR A 32 -6.54 6.39 5.30
C TYR A 32 -5.68 5.23 4.84
N TRP A 33 -5.68 4.11 5.55
CA TRP A 33 -5.02 2.87 5.14
C TRP A 33 -5.60 2.32 3.84
N GLN A 34 -6.93 2.18 3.75
CA GLN A 34 -7.62 1.70 2.55
C GLN A 34 -7.41 2.63 1.36
N ARG A 35 -7.41 3.96 1.60
CA ARG A 35 -7.13 4.96 0.58
C ARG A 35 -5.68 4.86 0.08
N ALA A 36 -4.71 4.79 0.98
CA ALA A 36 -3.30 4.60 0.64
C ALA A 36 -3.07 3.32 -0.16
N ARG A 37 -3.67 2.19 0.25
CA ARG A 37 -3.65 0.92 -0.48
C ARG A 37 -4.18 1.07 -1.89
N SER A 38 -5.33 1.71 -2.05
CA SER A 38 -5.94 1.94 -3.36
C SER A 38 -5.10 2.86 -4.25
N GLU A 39 -4.40 3.85 -3.68
CA GLU A 39 -3.50 4.73 -4.46
C GLU A 39 -2.26 3.98 -4.92
N ILE A 40 -1.63 3.20 -4.04
CA ILE A 40 -0.43 2.43 -4.38
C ILE A 40 -0.72 1.30 -5.36
N GLU A 41 -1.86 0.61 -5.22
CA GLU A 41 -2.29 -0.42 -6.17
C GLU A 41 -2.58 0.17 -7.57
N LYS A 42 -2.93 1.45 -7.66
CA LYS A 42 -3.10 2.18 -8.93
C LYS A 42 -1.81 2.75 -9.50
N GLU A 43 -0.87 3.18 -8.64
CA GLU A 43 0.45 3.71 -9.04
C GLU A 43 1.42 2.60 -9.42
N ALA A 44 1.29 1.41 -8.83
CA ALA A 44 2.11 0.26 -9.20
C ALA A 44 1.75 -0.20 -10.63
N PRO A 45 2.69 -0.24 -11.59
CA PRO A 45 2.49 -0.98 -12.82
C PRO A 45 2.18 -2.45 -12.48
N PRO A 46 1.45 -3.22 -13.31
CA PRO A 46 1.05 -4.60 -13.04
C PRO A 46 2.22 -5.61 -12.95
N VAL A 47 3.44 -5.15 -12.69
CA VAL A 47 4.63 -5.96 -12.48
C VAL A 47 4.87 -6.01 -10.97
N GLU A 48 4.74 -7.20 -10.38
CA GLU A 48 4.85 -7.51 -8.94
C GLU A 48 3.57 -7.39 -8.08
N SER A 49 2.49 -8.06 -8.51
CA SER A 49 1.99 -9.09 -7.59
C SER A 49 2.95 -10.26 -7.71
N GLY A 50 3.73 -10.54 -6.66
CA GLY A 50 4.74 -11.60 -6.65
C GLY A 50 4.21 -12.95 -7.14
N PRO A 51 5.09 -13.87 -7.55
CA PRO A 51 4.68 -15.17 -8.06
C PRO A 51 3.76 -15.80 -7.03
N VAL A 52 2.54 -16.11 -7.45
CA VAL A 52 1.64 -17.02 -6.74
C VAL A 52 2.49 -18.19 -6.25
N SER A 53 2.69 -18.28 -4.94
CA SER A 53 3.32 -19.44 -4.35
C SER A 53 2.35 -20.60 -4.49
N GLY A 54 2.72 -21.58 -5.31
CA GLY A 54 2.15 -22.93 -5.31
C GLY A 54 1.37 -23.33 -6.57
N ASP A 55 1.65 -24.56 -7.02
CA ASP A 55 1.00 -25.32 -8.11
C ASP A 55 1.58 -25.07 -9.51
N THR A 56 2.19 -26.01 -10.25
CA THR A 56 2.13 -27.48 -10.20
C THR A 56 3.42 -28.05 -10.81
N MET A 57 3.95 -29.11 -10.19
CA MET A 57 4.94 -30.01 -10.76
C MET A 57 4.43 -30.67 -12.07
N LYS A 58 5.24 -30.64 -13.14
CA LYS A 58 5.25 -31.67 -14.21
C LYS A 58 6.61 -31.76 -14.90
#